data_AF-A0A2W4RTT5-F1
#
_entry.id   AF-A0A2W4RTT5-F1
#
_cell.length_a   1.000
_cell.length_b   1.000
_cell.length_c   1.000
_cell.angle_alpha   90.00
_cell.angle_beta   90.00
_cell.angle_gamma   90.00
#
_symmetry.space_group_name_H-M   'P 1'
#
loop_
_entity.id
_entity.type
_entity.pdbx_description
1 polymer ?
#
loop_
_entity_poly.entity_id
_entity_poly.type
_entity_poly.pdbx_seq_one_letter_code
_entity_poly.pdbx_strand_id
1 'polypeptide(L)'
;MCDNHEKEVNGSDRRALLKSVGAVSLLGALGSGFISEVAHAAAWTKAQRDTMTPDEIIAAMKKGNDRFRKGKSQAHNYLSEQRKVSASGQYPAAVILSCIDSRAPAEILMDLGVGDVFNARIAGNISNDDLLGSMEFACKVAGAKVILVMGHTKCGAVMGAIDGAELGHLTGLLAKIRPAVDATSYQGDRSAKNNGFVDAVARKNVELTIANIKDGSAVLSEMVSAGKLKIVGSMYDIETGALEFI
;
A
#
# COMPACT_ATOMS: atom_id res chain seq x y z
N MET A 1 -16.19 15.33 48.50
CA MET A 1 -17.35 15.95 49.18
C MET A 1 -18.59 15.56 48.39
N CYS A 2 -19.28 14.50 48.83
CA CYS A 2 -20.61 14.54 49.46
C CYS A 2 -21.71 14.67 48.38
N ASP A 3 -22.70 13.81 48.21
CA ASP A 3 -23.38 12.93 49.16
C ASP A 3 -24.04 11.70 48.50
N ASN A 4 -24.19 10.65 49.31
CA ASN A 4 -25.07 9.51 49.12
C ASN A 4 -26.54 9.90 49.36
N HIS A 5 -27.49 9.24 48.68
CA HIS A 5 -28.59 8.56 49.38
C HIS A 5 -29.38 7.62 48.46
N GLU A 6 -29.39 6.34 48.83
CA GLU A 6 -30.33 5.30 48.40
C GLU A 6 -31.75 5.59 48.89
N LYS A 7 -32.77 5.13 48.14
CA LYS A 7 -33.93 4.39 48.70
C LYS A 7 -34.54 3.46 47.63
N GLU A 8 -34.55 2.17 47.94
CA GLU A 8 -35.45 1.16 47.37
C GLU A 8 -36.90 1.39 47.83
N VAL A 9 -37.89 1.05 46.99
CA VAL A 9 -39.17 0.50 47.45
C VAL A 9 -39.63 -0.62 46.50
N ASN A 10 -40.02 -1.70 47.16
CA ASN A 10 -40.42 -3.04 46.77
C ASN A 10 -41.85 -3.13 46.17
N GLY A 11 -42.18 -4.22 45.46
CA GLY A 11 -43.58 -4.64 45.27
C GLY A 11 -43.91 -5.41 43.99
N SER A 12 -43.89 -6.74 44.05
CA SER A 12 -44.63 -7.64 43.14
C SER A 12 -46.14 -7.52 43.35
N ASP A 13 -46.98 -7.70 42.32
CA ASP A 13 -47.84 -8.90 42.15
C ASP A 13 -48.77 -8.78 40.92
N ARG A 14 -49.40 -9.91 40.62
CA ARG A 14 -50.00 -10.40 39.37
C ARG A 14 -51.48 -10.02 39.16
N ARG A 15 -51.88 -10.05 37.87
CA ARG A 15 -53.23 -10.29 37.27
C ARG A 15 -54.35 -9.23 37.43
N ALA A 16 -54.80 -8.70 36.28
CA ALA A 16 -56.14 -8.90 35.68
C ALA A 16 -56.31 -7.89 34.51
N LEU A 17 -56.20 -8.26 33.24
CA LEU A 17 -57.17 -8.93 32.34
C LEU A 17 -58.38 -8.05 31.90
N LEU A 18 -58.26 -7.58 30.64
CA LEU A 18 -59.27 -7.38 29.58
C LEU A 18 -60.40 -6.34 29.75
N LYS A 19 -60.42 -5.39 28.80
CA LYS A 19 -61.45 -5.16 27.76
C LYS A 19 -61.06 -3.88 26.99
N SER A 20 -60.68 -3.94 25.71
CA SER A 20 -61.67 -3.89 24.63
C SER A 20 -60.94 -4.06 23.28
N VAL A 21 -61.55 -4.87 22.41
CA VAL A 21 -61.14 -5.09 21.02
C VAL A 21 -61.68 -3.92 20.20
N GLY A 22 -60.76 -3.13 19.63
CA GLY A 22 -61.04 -2.09 18.63
C GLY A 22 -60.27 -2.41 17.36
N ALA A 23 -60.98 -2.40 16.24
CA ALA A 23 -60.59 -2.96 14.95
C ALA A 23 -59.24 -2.47 14.38
N VAL A 24 -58.58 -3.41 13.70
CA VAL A 24 -57.41 -3.21 12.84
C VAL A 24 -57.77 -2.28 11.69
N SER A 25 -57.03 -1.18 11.57
CA SER A 25 -56.88 -0.41 10.33
C SER A 25 -55.40 -0.38 9.99
N LEU A 26 -55.01 -1.15 8.98
CA LEU A 26 -53.72 -1.06 8.29
C LEU A 26 -53.44 0.40 7.90
N LEU A 27 -52.28 0.95 8.28
CA LEU A 27 -51.38 1.76 7.43
C LEU A 27 -50.18 2.24 8.25
N GLY A 28 -48.96 1.92 7.82
CA GLY A 28 -47.74 2.57 8.34
C GLY A 28 -46.48 1.72 8.52
N ALA A 29 -46.37 0.54 7.89
CA ALA A 29 -45.08 -0.14 7.77
C ALA A 29 -44.25 0.50 6.64
N LEU A 30 -43.62 1.64 6.88
CA LEU A 30 -42.57 2.17 6.00
C LEU A 30 -41.48 2.82 6.85
N GLY A 31 -40.40 2.08 7.05
CA GLY A 31 -39.24 2.58 7.78
C GLY A 31 -38.28 1.51 8.26
N SER A 32 -38.26 0.32 7.66
CA SER A 32 -37.07 -0.54 7.74
C SER A 32 -35.98 0.17 6.95
N GLY A 33 -35.24 1.06 7.63
CA GLY A 33 -34.00 1.61 7.10
C GLY A 33 -33.13 0.44 6.70
N PHE A 34 -32.90 0.29 5.40
CA PHE A 34 -31.84 -0.55 4.88
C PHE A 34 -30.54 0.06 5.37
N ILE A 35 -30.05 -0.38 6.53
CA ILE A 35 -28.65 -0.23 6.88
C ILE A 35 -27.92 -1.13 5.89
N SER A 36 -27.54 -0.56 4.75
CA SER A 36 -26.59 -1.19 3.84
C SER A 36 -25.32 -1.39 4.64
N GLU A 37 -25.10 -2.60 5.15
CA GLU A 37 -23.84 -2.98 5.76
C GLU A 37 -22.77 -2.86 4.67
N VAL A 38 -22.00 -1.77 4.70
CA VAL A 38 -20.93 -1.55 3.73
C VAL A 38 -19.90 -2.65 3.98
N ALA A 39 -19.79 -3.59 3.04
CA ALA A 39 -18.75 -4.60 3.08
C ALA A 39 -17.39 -3.90 2.98
N HIS A 40 -16.59 -4.02 4.04
CA HIS A 40 -15.26 -3.41 4.08
C HIS A 40 -14.24 -4.36 3.47
N ALA A 41 -13.24 -3.79 2.79
CA ALA A 41 -12.07 -4.55 2.38
C ALA A 41 -11.38 -5.18 3.59
N ALA A 42 -10.84 -6.37 3.41
CA ALA A 42 -10.07 -7.06 4.42
C ALA A 42 -8.75 -7.50 3.80
N ALA A 43 -7.68 -7.43 4.59
CA ALA A 43 -6.37 -7.89 4.17
C ALA A 43 -6.40 -9.38 3.78
N TRP A 44 -5.51 -9.78 2.87
CA TRP A 44 -5.40 -11.17 2.48
C TRP A 44 -5.02 -12.06 3.65
N THR A 45 -5.76 -13.16 3.82
CA THR A 45 -5.39 -14.24 4.74
C THR A 45 -4.15 -14.99 4.23
N LYS A 46 -3.46 -15.70 5.12
CA LYS A 46 -2.35 -16.58 4.75
C LYS A 46 -2.72 -17.54 3.62
N ALA A 47 -3.88 -18.20 3.70
CA ALA A 47 -4.34 -19.15 2.69
C ALA A 47 -4.57 -18.50 1.33
N GLN A 48 -5.16 -17.29 1.30
CA GLN A 48 -5.31 -16.52 0.07
C GLN A 48 -3.95 -16.16 -0.52
N ARG A 49 -3.05 -15.54 0.27
CA ARG A 49 -1.70 -15.18 -0.20
C ARG A 49 -0.93 -16.39 -0.72
N ASP A 50 -0.98 -17.51 -0.01
CA ASP A 50 -0.25 -18.73 -0.37
C ASP A 50 -0.73 -19.35 -1.69
N THR A 51 -2.00 -19.16 -2.07
CA THR A 51 -2.55 -19.64 -3.36
C THR A 51 -2.30 -18.67 -4.52
N MET A 52 -2.09 -17.38 -4.25
CA MET A 52 -1.83 -16.38 -5.30
C MET A 52 -0.45 -16.57 -5.94
N THR A 53 -0.39 -16.50 -7.26
CA THR A 53 0.84 -16.37 -8.04
C THR A 53 1.36 -14.91 -8.00
N PRO A 54 2.66 -14.68 -8.30
CA PRO A 54 3.18 -13.31 -8.42
C PRO A 54 2.40 -12.45 -9.41
N ASP A 55 1.95 -13.02 -10.54
CA ASP A 55 1.20 -12.29 -11.56
C ASP A 55 -0.22 -11.91 -11.10
N GLU A 56 -0.89 -12.74 -10.30
CA GLU A 56 -2.17 -12.41 -9.70
C GLU A 56 -2.06 -11.27 -8.68
N ILE A 57 -0.96 -11.24 -7.91
CA ILE A 57 -0.68 -10.15 -6.96
C ILE A 57 -0.46 -8.84 -7.73
N ILE A 58 0.34 -8.86 -8.80
CA ILE A 58 0.53 -7.69 -9.67
C ILE A 58 -0.79 -7.24 -10.31
N ALA A 59 -1.61 -8.18 -10.78
CA ALA A 59 -2.91 -7.87 -11.34
C ALA A 59 -3.86 -7.24 -10.31
N ALA A 60 -3.81 -7.69 -9.04
CA ALA A 60 -4.57 -7.09 -7.96
C ALA A 60 -4.14 -5.63 -7.69
N MET A 61 -2.83 -5.36 -7.63
CA MET A 61 -2.29 -4.01 -7.48
C MET A 61 -2.68 -3.08 -8.64
N LYS A 62 -2.60 -3.57 -9.90
CA LYS A 62 -3.07 -2.82 -11.09
C LYS A 62 -4.57 -2.48 -11.01
N LYS A 63 -5.40 -3.46 -10.66
CA LYS A 63 -6.85 -3.24 -10.46
C LYS A 63 -7.12 -2.26 -9.32
N GLY A 64 -6.29 -2.25 -8.29
CA GLY A 64 -6.37 -1.29 -7.20
C GLY A 64 -6.07 0.13 -7.64
N ASN A 65 -4.99 0.34 -8.41
CA ASN A 65 -4.71 1.65 -9.00
C ASN A 65 -5.82 2.13 -9.95
N ASP A 66 -6.41 1.22 -10.73
CA ASP A 66 -7.57 1.56 -11.55
C ASP A 66 -8.78 2.04 -10.71
N ARG A 67 -9.00 1.47 -9.52
CA ARG A 67 -10.05 1.92 -8.60
C ARG A 67 -9.72 3.29 -8.02
N PHE A 68 -8.49 3.49 -7.56
CA PHE A 68 -7.99 4.78 -7.06
C PHE A 68 -8.22 5.91 -8.08
N ARG A 69 -7.77 5.72 -9.32
CA ARG A 69 -7.90 6.71 -10.40
C ARG A 69 -9.35 7.04 -10.77
N LYS A 70 -10.26 6.07 -10.60
CA LYS A 70 -11.69 6.24 -10.89
C LYS A 70 -12.46 6.83 -9.71
N GLY A 71 -11.81 7.10 -8.57
CA GLY A 71 -12.50 7.51 -7.34
C GLY A 71 -13.42 6.42 -6.78
N LYS A 72 -13.08 5.14 -7.02
CA LYS A 72 -13.88 3.96 -6.65
C LYS A 72 -13.10 3.01 -5.73
N SER A 73 -12.22 3.57 -4.91
CA SER A 73 -11.48 2.85 -3.87
C SER A 73 -12.41 2.09 -2.92
N GLN A 74 -11.91 0.98 -2.38
CA GLN A 74 -12.67 0.18 -1.43
C GLN A 74 -12.87 0.92 -0.10
N ALA A 75 -13.98 0.63 0.57
CA ALA A 75 -14.19 1.11 1.93
C ALA A 75 -13.30 0.30 2.89
N HIS A 76 -12.32 0.95 3.52
CA HIS A 76 -11.43 0.33 4.49
C HIS A 76 -11.84 0.66 5.92
N ASN A 77 -11.77 -0.34 6.80
CA ASN A 77 -11.85 -0.13 8.25
C ASN A 77 -10.48 -0.43 8.84
N TYR A 78 -9.57 0.54 8.68
CA TYR A 78 -8.16 0.35 9.03
C TYR A 78 -7.93 -0.09 10.47
N LEU A 79 -8.74 0.39 11.43
CA LEU A 79 -8.61 -0.05 12.83
C LEU A 79 -9.01 -1.51 13.01
N SER A 80 -10.06 -1.96 12.33
CA SER A 80 -10.47 -3.37 12.33
C SER A 80 -9.44 -4.26 11.63
N GLU A 81 -8.95 -3.84 10.46
CA GLU A 81 -7.88 -4.52 9.72
C GLU A 81 -6.61 -4.65 10.59
N GLN A 82 -6.16 -3.56 11.20
CA GLN A 82 -5.02 -3.53 12.11
C GLN A 82 -5.18 -4.53 13.26
N ARG A 83 -6.34 -4.53 13.94
CA ARG A 83 -6.60 -5.47 15.04
C ARG A 83 -6.53 -6.93 14.59
N LYS A 84 -7.07 -7.25 13.41
CA LYS A 84 -7.02 -8.61 12.86
C LYS A 84 -5.59 -9.05 12.59
N VAL A 85 -4.80 -8.20 11.93
CA VAL A 85 -3.39 -8.48 11.60
C VAL A 85 -2.54 -8.61 12.86
N SER A 86 -2.73 -7.74 13.85
CA SER A 86 -2.04 -7.82 15.14
C SER A 86 -2.37 -9.09 15.93
N ALA A 87 -3.59 -9.60 15.84
CA ALA A 87 -4.02 -10.79 16.58
C ALA A 87 -3.61 -12.12 15.91
N SER A 88 -3.54 -12.17 14.58
CA SER A 88 -3.40 -13.42 13.80
C SER A 88 -2.13 -13.51 12.95
N GLY A 89 -1.28 -12.48 13.00
CA GLY A 89 -0.10 -12.34 12.16
C GLY A 89 -0.39 -11.61 10.85
N GLN A 90 0.66 -11.07 10.23
CA GLN A 90 0.60 -10.45 8.92
C GLN A 90 1.08 -11.40 7.83
N TYR A 91 0.44 -11.37 6.66
CA TYR A 91 0.82 -12.18 5.51
C TYR A 91 0.93 -11.36 4.23
N PRO A 92 1.85 -10.37 4.16
CA PRO A 92 2.02 -9.56 2.97
C PRO A 92 2.26 -10.38 1.71
N ALA A 93 1.60 -9.98 0.63
CA ALA A 93 1.76 -10.60 -0.69
C ALA A 93 2.95 -10.00 -1.46
N ALA A 94 3.28 -8.73 -1.17
CA ALA A 94 4.38 -8.02 -1.82
C ALA A 94 5.18 -7.17 -0.82
N VAL A 95 6.38 -6.78 -1.23
CA VAL A 95 7.10 -5.65 -0.67
C VAL A 95 7.23 -4.56 -1.73
N ILE A 96 6.97 -3.32 -1.34
CA ILE A 96 7.02 -2.16 -2.22
C ILE A 96 8.19 -1.30 -1.76
N LEU A 97 9.20 -1.15 -2.62
CA LEU A 97 10.26 -0.17 -2.47
C LEU A 97 9.85 1.11 -3.20
N SER A 98 9.59 2.19 -2.46
CA SER A 98 9.10 3.45 -3.02
C SER A 98 9.84 4.68 -2.49
N CYS A 99 9.61 5.83 -3.11
CA CYS A 99 10.18 7.09 -2.65
C CYS A 99 9.53 7.56 -1.33
N ILE A 100 10.25 8.34 -0.51
CA ILE A 100 9.66 9.07 0.63
C ILE A 100 8.72 10.22 0.23
N ASP A 101 8.53 10.46 -1.08
CA ASP A 101 7.64 11.51 -1.58
C ASP A 101 6.23 11.37 -0.99
N SER A 102 5.77 12.39 -0.27
CA SER A 102 4.51 12.34 0.47
C SER A 102 3.28 12.18 -0.44
N ARG A 103 3.42 12.43 -1.75
CA ARG A 103 2.36 12.29 -2.75
C ARG A 103 2.26 10.87 -3.32
N ALA A 104 3.17 9.96 -2.94
CA ALA A 104 3.21 8.58 -3.45
C ALA A 104 2.97 7.49 -2.38
N PRO A 105 1.88 7.54 -1.58
CA PRO A 105 1.56 6.50 -0.59
C PRO A 105 1.05 5.21 -1.26
N ALA A 106 1.92 4.22 -1.41
CA ALA A 106 1.68 3.03 -2.25
C ALA A 106 0.39 2.25 -1.92
N GLU A 107 0.07 2.07 -0.63
CA GLU A 107 -1.14 1.37 -0.19
C GLU A 107 -2.41 2.08 -0.66
N ILE A 108 -2.42 3.42 -0.61
CA ILE A 108 -3.56 4.23 -1.08
C ILE A 108 -3.62 4.17 -2.61
N LEU A 109 -2.48 4.34 -3.29
CA LEU A 109 -2.40 4.38 -4.76
C LEU A 109 -2.80 3.06 -5.42
N MET A 110 -2.63 1.94 -4.73
CA MET A 110 -2.99 0.60 -5.19
C MET A 110 -4.19 0.03 -4.44
N ASP A 111 -4.90 0.85 -3.66
CA ASP A 111 -6.13 0.46 -2.95
C ASP A 111 -5.97 -0.85 -2.15
N LEU A 112 -4.92 -0.88 -1.31
CA LEU A 112 -4.49 -1.98 -0.46
C LEU A 112 -4.82 -1.68 1.01
N GLY A 113 -5.12 -2.72 1.77
CA GLY A 113 -5.41 -2.64 3.21
C GLY A 113 -4.19 -2.82 4.09
N VAL A 114 -4.41 -2.69 5.41
CA VAL A 114 -3.36 -2.92 6.42
C VAL A 114 -2.94 -4.39 6.41
N GLY A 115 -1.67 -4.65 6.13
CA GLY A 115 -1.09 -6.01 6.15
C GLY A 115 -1.05 -6.72 4.78
N ASP A 116 -1.55 -6.09 3.72
CA ASP A 116 -1.48 -6.64 2.36
C ASP A 116 -0.06 -6.61 1.77
N VAL A 117 0.74 -5.62 2.17
CA VAL A 117 2.09 -5.38 1.67
C VAL A 117 3.02 -4.93 2.79
N PHE A 118 4.31 -5.22 2.63
CA PHE A 118 5.37 -4.49 3.33
C PHE A 118 5.74 -3.25 2.51
N ASN A 119 5.99 -2.12 3.17
CA ASN A 119 6.35 -0.88 2.50
C ASN A 119 7.70 -0.38 3.00
N ALA A 120 8.65 -0.28 2.08
CA ALA A 120 9.96 0.30 2.30
C ALA A 120 10.05 1.63 1.55
N ARG A 121 10.27 2.73 2.29
CA ARG A 121 10.28 4.08 1.73
C ARG A 121 11.64 4.75 1.95
N ILE A 122 12.29 5.15 0.86
CA ILE A 122 13.58 5.85 0.89
C ILE A 122 13.65 6.86 -0.26
N ALA A 123 14.34 7.99 -0.10
CA ALA A 123 14.40 9.00 -1.15
C ALA A 123 14.99 8.40 -2.44
N GLY A 124 14.31 8.62 -3.56
CA GLY A 124 14.70 8.07 -4.87
C GLY A 124 14.59 6.55 -4.98
N ASN A 125 13.86 5.87 -4.08
CA ASN A 125 13.60 4.42 -4.13
C ASN A 125 14.88 3.58 -4.40
N ILE A 126 16.00 4.01 -3.84
CA ILE A 126 17.30 3.34 -3.96
C ILE A 126 17.31 2.00 -3.22
N SER A 127 18.23 1.10 -3.59
CA SER A 127 18.54 -0.10 -2.80
C SER A 127 19.84 0.07 -2.01
N ASN A 128 19.90 -0.52 -0.82
CA ASN A 128 21.08 -0.63 0.04
C ASN A 128 20.98 -1.93 0.87
N ASP A 129 22.02 -2.27 1.64
CA ASP A 129 22.08 -3.54 2.37
C ASP A 129 20.93 -3.73 3.37
N ASP A 130 20.52 -2.68 4.09
CA ASP A 130 19.39 -2.73 5.02
C ASP A 130 18.06 -3.06 4.30
N LEU A 131 17.86 -2.47 3.11
CA LEU A 131 16.69 -2.72 2.28
C LEU A 131 16.72 -4.10 1.65
N LEU A 132 17.89 -4.59 1.23
CA LEU A 132 18.05 -5.97 0.75
C LEU A 132 17.70 -6.97 1.86
N GLY A 133 18.24 -6.80 3.07
CA GLY A 133 17.89 -7.65 4.21
C GLY A 133 16.41 -7.59 4.57
N SER A 134 15.79 -6.41 4.48
CA SER A 134 14.34 -6.25 4.67
C SER A 134 13.52 -7.00 3.61
N MET A 135 13.95 -6.95 2.34
CA MET A 135 13.30 -7.68 1.25
C MET A 135 13.51 -9.20 1.37
N GLU A 136 14.68 -9.66 1.81
CA GLU A 136 14.94 -11.07 2.10
C GLU A 136 14.03 -11.58 3.20
N PHE A 137 13.87 -10.83 4.29
CA PHE A 137 12.90 -11.15 5.33
C PHE A 137 11.48 -11.23 4.75
N ALA A 138 11.05 -10.18 4.03
CA ALA A 138 9.71 -10.12 3.47
C ALA A 138 9.41 -11.31 2.53
N CYS A 139 10.36 -11.69 1.68
CA CYS A 139 10.15 -12.72 0.67
C CYS A 139 10.43 -14.12 1.21
N LYS A 140 11.62 -14.37 1.77
CA LYS A 140 12.07 -15.71 2.17
C LYS A 140 11.44 -16.16 3.48
N VAL A 141 11.24 -15.25 4.43
CA VAL A 141 10.71 -15.57 5.77
C VAL A 141 9.21 -15.35 5.84
N ALA A 142 8.71 -14.18 5.46
CA ALA A 142 7.30 -13.85 5.57
C ALA A 142 6.45 -14.36 4.38
N GLY A 143 7.07 -14.69 3.24
CA GLY A 143 6.43 -15.34 2.10
C GLY A 143 5.83 -14.39 1.05
N ALA A 144 6.24 -13.11 1.03
CA ALA A 144 5.90 -12.20 -0.06
C ALA A 144 6.46 -12.74 -1.39
N LYS A 145 5.68 -12.59 -2.47
CA LYS A 145 5.96 -13.18 -3.77
C LYS A 145 6.25 -12.14 -4.85
N VAL A 146 6.16 -10.86 -4.51
CA VAL A 146 6.45 -9.74 -5.41
C VAL A 146 7.31 -8.70 -4.70
N ILE A 147 8.37 -8.23 -5.36
CA ILE A 147 9.02 -6.96 -5.06
C ILE A 147 8.59 -5.97 -6.15
N LEU A 148 7.96 -4.88 -5.76
CA LEU A 148 7.64 -3.76 -6.65
C LEU A 148 8.57 -2.59 -6.34
N VAL A 149 9.39 -2.18 -7.32
CA VAL A 149 10.17 -0.94 -7.26
C VAL A 149 9.35 0.17 -7.92
N MET A 150 8.84 1.10 -7.11
CA MET A 150 7.95 2.17 -7.56
C MET A 150 8.68 3.52 -7.59
N GLY A 151 9.04 3.96 -8.79
CA GLY A 151 9.44 5.33 -9.08
C GLY A 151 8.24 6.23 -9.30
N HIS A 152 8.48 7.53 -9.42
CA HIS A 152 7.42 8.49 -9.71
C HIS A 152 7.92 9.69 -10.52
N THR A 153 7.00 10.37 -11.21
CA THR A 153 7.30 11.60 -11.94
C THR A 153 7.67 12.75 -11.00
N LYS A 154 8.49 13.68 -11.49
CA LYS A 154 8.98 14.87 -10.77
C LYS A 154 9.65 14.54 -9.43
N CYS A 155 10.48 13.50 -9.41
CA CYS A 155 11.15 13.03 -8.20
C CYS A 155 12.25 14.00 -7.73
N GLY A 156 12.09 14.55 -6.53
CA GLY A 156 13.05 15.51 -5.96
C GLY A 156 14.44 14.92 -5.70
N ALA A 157 14.54 13.63 -5.35
CA ALA A 157 15.84 12.98 -5.20
C ALA A 157 16.56 12.82 -6.55
N VAL A 158 15.81 12.51 -7.61
CA VAL A 158 16.37 12.44 -8.97
C VAL A 158 16.81 13.82 -9.45
N MET A 159 16.01 14.86 -9.22
CA MET A 159 16.41 16.25 -9.49
C MET A 159 17.70 16.61 -8.76
N GLY A 160 17.80 16.31 -7.45
CA GLY A 160 19.00 16.56 -6.67
C GLY A 160 20.23 15.80 -7.19
N ALA A 161 20.05 14.58 -7.69
CA ALA A 161 21.14 13.82 -8.29
C ALA A 161 21.60 14.44 -9.63
N ILE A 162 20.67 14.93 -10.45
CA ILE A 162 20.97 15.64 -11.71
C ILE A 162 21.70 16.95 -11.44
N ASP A 163 21.26 17.73 -10.45
CA ASP A 163 21.87 19.00 -10.06
C ASP A 163 23.19 18.84 -9.30
N GLY A 164 23.57 17.60 -8.96
CA GLY A 164 24.78 17.32 -8.19
C GLY A 164 24.72 17.89 -6.78
N ALA A 165 23.54 17.95 -6.15
CA ALA A 165 23.37 18.49 -4.82
C ALA A 165 24.24 17.78 -3.77
N GLU A 166 24.83 18.54 -2.86
CA GLU A 166 25.70 18.03 -1.79
C GLU A 166 25.19 18.52 -0.43
N LEU A 167 24.86 17.58 0.46
CA LEU A 167 24.39 17.88 1.82
C LEU A 167 24.48 16.62 2.71
N GLY A 168 25.52 16.52 3.56
CA GLY A 168 25.62 15.43 4.55
C GLY A 168 25.33 14.03 3.98
N HIS A 169 24.43 13.28 4.63
CA HIS A 169 24.02 11.94 4.17
C HIS A 169 23.25 11.95 2.82
N LEU A 170 22.65 13.07 2.44
CA LEU A 170 21.98 13.19 1.14
C LEU A 170 22.98 12.98 0.00
N THR A 171 24.21 13.48 0.11
CA THR A 171 25.24 13.27 -0.92
C THR A 171 25.46 11.79 -1.22
N GLY A 172 25.57 10.96 -0.18
CA GLY A 172 25.76 9.51 -0.32
C GLY A 172 24.52 8.76 -0.81
N LEU A 173 23.32 9.32 -0.59
CA LEU A 173 22.08 8.80 -1.16
C LEU A 173 22.01 9.14 -2.66
N LEU A 174 22.23 10.40 -3.03
CA LEU A 174 22.18 10.86 -4.42
C LEU A 174 23.25 10.19 -5.28
N ALA A 175 24.41 9.88 -4.72
CA ALA A 175 25.45 9.10 -5.39
C ALA A 175 24.96 7.72 -5.89
N LYS A 176 23.95 7.13 -5.24
CA LYS A 176 23.35 5.86 -5.69
C LYS A 176 22.37 6.04 -6.86
N ILE A 177 21.90 7.25 -7.12
CA ILE A 177 21.02 7.60 -8.24
C ILE A 177 21.84 8.06 -9.46
N ARG A 178 23.04 8.64 -9.25
CA ARG A 178 23.93 9.14 -10.34
C ARG A 178 24.14 8.13 -11.49
N PRO A 179 24.31 6.82 -11.26
CA PRO A 179 24.40 5.85 -12.37
C PRO A 179 23.20 5.88 -13.31
N ALA A 180 21.99 6.16 -12.80
CA ALA A 180 20.80 6.32 -13.64
C ALA A 180 20.84 7.62 -14.46
N VAL A 181 21.38 8.70 -13.90
CA VAL A 181 21.59 9.97 -14.63
C VAL A 181 22.51 9.72 -15.82
N ASP A 182 23.64 9.03 -15.58
CA ASP A 182 24.66 8.75 -16.60
C ASP A 182 24.13 7.79 -17.68
N ALA A 183 23.42 6.73 -17.27
CA ALA A 183 22.89 5.71 -18.18
C ALA A 183 21.65 6.16 -18.97
N THR A 184 21.05 7.30 -18.65
CA THR A 184 19.85 7.79 -19.36
C THR A 184 20.25 8.45 -20.66
N SER A 185 19.86 7.83 -21.79
CA SER A 185 19.89 8.48 -23.09
C SER A 185 18.70 9.41 -23.24
N TYR A 186 18.95 10.68 -23.53
CA TYR A 186 17.90 11.70 -23.65
C TYR A 186 18.32 12.77 -24.65
N GLN A 187 17.39 13.16 -25.53
CA GLN A 187 17.59 14.23 -26.51
C GLN A 187 17.03 15.54 -25.94
N GLY A 188 17.85 16.58 -25.87
CA GLY A 188 17.48 17.90 -25.36
C GLY A 188 18.14 18.24 -24.03
N ASP A 189 17.52 19.16 -23.28
CA ASP A 189 18.08 19.66 -22.01
C ASP A 189 18.15 18.55 -20.96
N ARG A 190 19.34 18.34 -20.39
CA ARG A 190 19.63 17.38 -19.33
C ARG A 190 19.73 18.04 -17.94
N SER A 191 19.06 19.17 -17.75
CA SER A 191 18.96 19.84 -16.45
C SER A 191 17.79 19.32 -15.60
N ALA A 192 17.84 19.52 -14.28
CA ALA A 192 16.74 19.16 -13.38
C ALA A 192 15.47 20.02 -13.59
N LYS A 193 15.56 21.10 -14.38
CA LYS A 193 14.40 21.94 -14.74
C LYS A 193 13.53 21.28 -15.82
N ASN A 194 14.09 20.31 -16.55
CA ASN A 194 13.36 19.56 -17.56
C ASN A 194 12.73 18.31 -16.94
N ASN A 195 11.43 18.38 -16.62
CA ASN A 195 10.71 17.23 -16.06
C ASN A 195 10.76 15.99 -16.97
N GLY A 196 10.81 16.15 -18.30
CA GLY A 196 10.93 15.00 -19.21
C GLY A 196 12.23 14.22 -19.02
N PHE A 197 13.34 14.92 -18.78
CA PHE A 197 14.62 14.28 -18.45
C PHE A 197 14.60 13.68 -17.04
N VAL A 198 14.06 14.41 -16.05
CA VAL A 198 13.92 13.91 -14.67
C VAL A 198 13.12 12.61 -14.65
N ASP A 199 12.00 12.55 -15.37
CA ASP A 199 11.12 11.37 -15.41
C ASP A 199 11.77 10.20 -16.15
N ALA A 200 12.55 10.48 -17.20
CA ALA A 200 13.34 9.46 -17.89
C ALA A 200 14.44 8.87 -16.98
N VAL A 201 15.13 9.72 -16.20
CA VAL A 201 16.11 9.28 -15.21
C VAL A 201 15.44 8.50 -14.08
N ALA A 202 14.26 8.93 -13.62
CA ALA A 202 13.50 8.21 -12.60
C ALA A 202 13.12 6.80 -13.06
N ARG A 203 12.69 6.64 -14.32
CA ARG A 203 12.45 5.32 -14.93
C ARG A 203 13.73 4.49 -15.00
N LYS A 204 14.83 5.07 -15.48
CA LYS A 204 16.14 4.37 -15.51
C LYS A 204 16.59 3.94 -14.11
N ASN A 205 16.32 4.77 -13.10
CA ASN A 205 16.64 4.46 -11.71
C ASN A 205 15.82 3.27 -11.17
N VAL A 206 14.55 3.13 -11.56
CA VAL A 206 13.76 1.92 -11.26
C VAL A 206 14.40 0.69 -11.88
N GLU A 207 14.76 0.74 -13.17
CA GLU A 207 15.39 -0.39 -13.89
C GLU A 207 16.72 -0.81 -13.24
N LEU A 208 17.60 0.16 -12.95
CA LEU A 208 18.87 -0.12 -12.29
C LEU A 208 18.68 -0.60 -10.85
N THR A 209 17.68 -0.09 -10.12
CA THR A 209 17.37 -0.58 -8.77
C THR A 209 16.93 -2.05 -8.80
N ILE A 210 16.12 -2.44 -9.79
CA ILE A 210 15.72 -3.85 -9.97
C ILE A 210 16.95 -4.73 -10.24
N ALA A 211 17.86 -4.27 -11.11
CA ALA A 211 19.12 -4.98 -11.36
C ALA A 211 19.96 -5.10 -10.08
N ASN A 212 20.14 -4.00 -9.34
CA ASN A 212 20.87 -3.98 -8.08
C ASN A 212 20.27 -4.91 -7.02
N ILE A 213 18.95 -5.06 -6.96
CA ILE A 213 18.30 -6.02 -6.04
C ILE A 213 18.62 -7.46 -6.42
N LYS A 214 18.60 -7.79 -7.72
CA LYS A 214 18.95 -9.13 -8.21
C LYS A 214 20.42 -9.43 -7.95
N ASP A 215 21.31 -8.50 -8.29
CA ASP A 215 22.75 -8.69 -8.17
C ASP A 215 23.21 -8.64 -6.71
N GLY A 216 22.53 -7.86 -5.87
CA GLY A 216 22.88 -7.65 -4.47
C GLY A 216 22.40 -8.74 -3.50
N SER A 217 21.49 -9.64 -3.92
CA SER A 217 21.00 -10.72 -3.06
C SER A 217 20.88 -12.04 -3.81
N ALA A 218 21.77 -12.98 -3.46
CA ALA A 218 21.70 -14.36 -3.94
C ALA A 218 20.38 -15.04 -3.53
N VAL A 219 19.85 -14.71 -2.33
CA VAL A 219 18.59 -15.27 -1.82
C VAL A 219 17.42 -14.84 -2.71
N LEU A 220 17.30 -13.56 -3.02
CA LEU A 220 16.22 -13.05 -3.87
C LEU A 220 16.37 -13.57 -5.31
N SER A 221 17.60 -13.61 -5.84
CA SER A 221 17.88 -14.14 -7.18
C SER A 221 17.56 -15.63 -7.34
N GLU A 222 17.83 -16.45 -6.32
CA GLU A 222 17.42 -17.87 -6.29
C GLU A 222 15.89 -17.99 -6.32
N MET A 223 15.18 -17.18 -5.52
CA MET A 223 13.71 -17.19 -5.50
C MET A 223 13.10 -16.76 -6.83
N VAL A 224 13.70 -15.78 -7.52
CA VAL A 224 13.29 -15.38 -8.88
C VAL A 224 13.51 -16.52 -9.86
N SER A 225 14.68 -17.16 -9.84
CA SER A 225 15.02 -18.28 -10.72
C SER A 225 14.11 -19.50 -10.50
N ALA A 226 13.66 -19.71 -9.27
CA ALA A 226 12.70 -20.75 -8.92
C ALA A 226 11.23 -20.40 -9.23
N GLY A 227 10.95 -19.22 -9.79
CA GLY A 227 9.59 -18.75 -10.09
C GLY A 227 8.74 -18.42 -8.85
N LYS A 228 9.36 -18.35 -7.66
CA LYS A 228 8.67 -18.07 -6.38
C LYS A 228 8.52 -16.58 -6.10
N LEU A 229 9.33 -15.76 -6.76
CA LEU A 229 9.38 -14.31 -6.60
C LEU A 229 9.40 -13.64 -7.97
N LYS A 230 8.69 -12.52 -8.12
CA LYS A 230 8.84 -11.62 -9.26
C LYS A 230 9.27 -10.24 -8.78
N ILE A 231 10.28 -9.67 -9.42
CA ILE A 231 10.72 -8.30 -9.18
C ILE A 231 10.30 -7.48 -10.40
N VAL A 232 9.46 -6.47 -10.17
CA VAL A 232 8.88 -5.62 -11.23
C VAL A 232 9.06 -4.15 -10.90
N GLY A 233 9.03 -3.31 -11.93
CA GLY A 233 9.06 -1.86 -11.78
C GLY A 233 7.71 -1.23 -11.99
N SER A 234 7.55 -0.01 -11.51
CA SER A 234 6.49 0.88 -11.97
C SER A 234 6.89 2.33 -11.89
N MET A 235 6.28 3.15 -12.75
CA MET A 235 6.31 4.60 -12.68
C MET A 235 4.94 5.14 -12.29
N TYR A 236 4.88 5.86 -11.17
CA TYR A 236 3.72 6.59 -10.72
C TYR A 236 3.70 8.01 -11.30
N ASP A 237 2.65 8.35 -12.01
CA ASP A 237 2.38 9.73 -12.42
C ASP A 237 1.62 10.46 -11.30
N ILE A 238 2.29 11.40 -10.66
CA ILE A 238 1.74 12.16 -9.53
C ILE A 238 0.56 13.07 -9.91
N GLU A 239 0.39 13.41 -11.19
CA GLU A 239 -0.69 14.28 -11.65
C GLU A 239 -1.93 13.48 -12.04
N THR A 240 -1.74 12.36 -12.74
CA THR A 240 -2.86 11.56 -13.26
C THR A 240 -3.26 10.40 -12.33
N GLY A 241 -2.44 10.11 -11.32
CA GLY A 241 -2.63 8.99 -10.42
C GLY A 241 -2.31 7.63 -11.05
N ALA A 242 -1.77 7.60 -12.26
CA ALA A 242 -1.52 6.38 -13.02
C ALA A 242 -0.26 5.64 -12.56
N LEU A 243 -0.37 4.33 -12.36
CA LEU A 243 0.77 3.43 -12.22
C LEU A 243 1.02 2.66 -13.52
N GLU A 244 2.12 2.97 -14.19
CA GLU A 244 2.60 2.24 -15.36
C GLU A 244 3.63 1.19 -14.90
N PHE A 245 3.31 -0.10 -15.04
CA PHE A 245 4.24 -1.19 -14.70
C PHE A 245 5.23 -1.43 -15.83
N ILE A 246 6.51 -1.64 -15.50
CA ILE A 246 7.64 -1.87 -16.40
C ILE A 246 8.41 -3.16 -16.08
#